data_AF-A0AA88I5P9-F1
#
_entry.id   AF-A0AA88I5P9-F1
#
_cell.length_a   1.000
_cell.length_b   1.000
_cell.length_c   1.000
_cell.angle_alpha   90.00
_cell.angle_beta   90.00
_cell.angle_gamma   90.00
#
_symmetry.space_group_name_H-M   'P 1'
#
loop_
_entity.id
_entity.type
_entity.pdbx_description
1 polymer ?
#
loop_
_entity_poly.entity_id
_entity_poly.type
_entity_poly.pdbx_seq_one_letter_code
_entity_poly.pdbx_strand_id
1 'polypeptide(L)'
;MVLLERCRNIIRKIRRPEQAGFMSDRSTIEQIFTIRQIVEKTTEFRQKAFIAFVDFRAAFDSVDRKALWQILRLTGLPEKCSRLLKALHHGTM
;
A
#
# COMPACT_ATOMS: atom_id res chain seq x y z
N MET A 1 15.11 -1.30 11.92
CA MET A 1 14.16 -1.59 13.01
C MET A 1 13.53 -2.98 12.81
N VAL A 2 13.65 -3.88 13.79
CA VAL A 2 13.28 -5.31 13.64
C VAL A 2 11.79 -5.52 13.32
N LEU A 3 10.90 -4.73 13.91
CA LEU A 3 9.45 -4.83 13.71
C LEU A 3 9.02 -4.51 12.28
N LEU A 4 9.60 -3.45 11.71
CA LEU A 4 9.34 -3.04 10.34
C LEU A 4 9.77 -4.13 9.34
N GLU A 5 10.92 -4.75 9.55
CA GLU A 5 11.41 -5.79 8.65
C GLU A 5 10.53 -7.05 8.66
N ARG A 6 10.04 -7.43 9.85
CA ARG A 6 9.07 -8.53 9.98
C ARG A 6 7.76 -8.23 9.25
N CYS A 7 7.27 -6.99 9.33
CA CYS A 7 6.06 -6.58 8.60
C CYS A 7 6.31 -6.54 7.10
N ARG A 8 7.45 -6.00 6.64
CA ARG A 8 7.83 -5.95 5.23
C ARG A 8 7.85 -7.33 4.58
N ASN A 9 8.38 -8.34 5.27
CA ASN A 9 8.43 -9.70 4.73
C ASN A 9 7.06 -10.30 4.47
N ILE A 10 6.05 -9.92 5.27
CA ILE A 10 4.66 -10.33 5.05
C ILE A 10 4.04 -9.50 3.92
N ILE A 11 4.18 -8.17 4.00
CA ILE A 11 3.62 -7.25 3.02
C ILE A 11 4.14 -7.57 1.62
N ARG A 12 5.43 -7.85 1.44
CA ARG A 12 6.03 -8.24 0.15
C ARG A 12 5.38 -9.49 -0.46
N LYS A 13 4.90 -10.43 0.35
CA LYS A 13 4.26 -11.67 -0.12
C LYS A 13 2.81 -11.47 -0.57
N ILE A 14 2.09 -10.55 0.09
CA ILE A 14 0.66 -10.31 -0.17
C ILE A 14 0.42 -9.11 -1.11
N ARG A 15 1.46 -8.31 -1.34
CA ARG A 15 1.41 -7.10 -2.15
C ARG A 15 1.05 -7.43 -3.60
N ARG A 16 0.17 -6.60 -4.18
CA ARG A 16 -0.06 -6.57 -5.63
C ARG A 16 1.13 -5.94 -6.36
N PRO A 17 1.55 -6.47 -7.53
CA PRO A 17 2.74 -5.98 -8.23
C PRO A 17 2.69 -4.48 -8.56
N GLU A 18 1.50 -3.93 -8.76
CA GLU A 18 1.22 -2.52 -9.07
C GLU A 18 1.48 -1.57 -7.88
N GLN A 19 1.49 -2.06 -6.64
CA GLN A 19 1.72 -1.22 -5.47
C GLN A 19 3.19 -0.80 -5.38
N ALA A 20 3.50 0.44 -5.72
CA ALA A 20 4.86 0.99 -5.67
C ALA A 20 5.14 1.83 -4.41
N GLY A 21 4.11 2.38 -3.76
CA GLY A 21 4.27 3.28 -2.63
C GLY A 21 4.93 2.61 -1.42
N PHE A 22 5.92 3.27 -0.83
CA PHE A 22 6.68 2.80 0.36
C PHE A 22 7.35 1.43 0.21
N MET A 23 7.52 0.95 -1.02
CA MET A 23 8.20 -0.31 -1.31
C MET A 23 9.66 -0.05 -1.65
N SER A 24 10.56 -0.87 -1.11
CA SER A 24 11.93 -0.90 -1.62
C SER A 24 11.90 -1.34 -3.08
N ASP A 25 12.83 -0.82 -3.89
CA ASP A 25 13.04 -1.27 -5.27
C ASP A 25 11.86 -0.97 -6.22
N ARG A 26 11.03 0.01 -5.86
CA ARG A 26 9.96 0.56 -6.70
C ARG A 26 9.99 2.07 -6.68
N SER A 27 9.66 2.68 -7.81
CA SER A 27 9.64 4.13 -7.95
C SER A 27 8.34 4.61 -8.58
N THR A 28 7.91 5.81 -8.19
CA THR A 28 6.80 6.51 -8.84
C THR A 28 7.07 6.75 -10.33
N ILE A 29 8.35 6.79 -10.74
CA ILE A 29 8.75 6.92 -12.14
C ILE A 29 8.17 5.79 -13.00
N GLU A 30 8.21 4.54 -12.51
CA GLU A 30 7.68 3.38 -13.23
C GLU A 30 6.16 3.52 -13.44
N GLN A 31 5.43 3.96 -12.42
CA GLN A 31 3.99 4.14 -12.48
C GLN A 31 3.58 5.26 -13.43
N ILE A 32 4.30 6.39 -13.41
CA ILE A 32 4.09 7.51 -14.36
C ILE A 32 4.35 7.03 -15.78
N PHE A 33 5.43 6.25 -15.99
CA PHE A 33 5.74 5.68 -17.30
C PHE A 33 4.62 4.76 -17.80
N THR A 34 4.12 3.86 -16.95
CA THR A 34 2.99 2.97 -17.30
C THR A 34 1.75 3.76 -17.70
N ILE A 35 1.37 4.79 -16.93
CA ILE A 35 0.22 5.63 -17.26
C ILE A 35 0.42 6.34 -18.60
N ARG A 36 1.62 6.89 -18.86
CA ARG A 36 1.95 7.52 -20.15
C ARG A 36 1.81 6.54 -21.31
N GLN A 37 2.32 5.31 -21.17
CA GLN A 37 2.18 4.29 -22.20
C GLN A 37 0.72 3.93 -22.49
N ILE A 38 -0.13 3.85 -21.47
CA ILE A 38 -1.57 3.61 -21.66
C ILE A 38 -2.21 4.77 -22.45
N VAL A 39 -1.89 6.02 -22.12
CA VAL A 39 -2.41 7.20 -22.83
C VAL A 39 -1.94 7.24 -24.28
N GLU A 40 -0.64 7.00 -24.51
CA GLU A 40 -0.05 6.98 -25.86
C GLU A 40 -0.68 5.89 -26.73
N LYS A 41 -0.80 4.66 -26.21
CA LYS A 41 -1.37 3.53 -26.96
C LYS A 41 -2.85 3.71 -27.26
N THR A 42 -3.62 4.19 -26.29
CA THR A 42 -5.06 4.42 -26.51
C THR A 42 -5.29 5.52 -27.55
N THR A 43 -4.45 6.55 -27.56
CA THR A 43 -4.44 7.60 -28.61
C THR A 43 -4.07 7.03 -29.98
N GLU A 44 -3.01 6.22 -30.07
CA GLU A 44 -2.54 5.58 -31.31
C GLU A 44 -3.64 4.76 -31.99
N PHE A 45 -4.39 3.98 -31.21
CA PHE A 45 -5.48 3.13 -31.71
C PHE A 45 -6.84 3.83 -31.75
N ARG A 46 -6.90 5.15 -31.53
CA ARG A 46 -8.15 5.95 -31.50
C ARG A 46 -9.20 5.40 -30.53
N GLN A 47 -8.76 4.79 -29.44
CA GLN A 47 -9.61 4.29 -28.37
C GLN A 47 -9.79 5.36 -27.30
N LYS A 48 -10.93 5.31 -26.59
CA LYS A 48 -11.17 6.18 -25.44
C LYS A 48 -10.63 5.53 -24.18
N ALA A 49 -9.87 6.27 -23.39
CA ALA A 49 -9.44 5.89 -22.06
C ALA A 49 -9.89 6.94 -21.04
N PHE A 50 -10.26 6.49 -19.85
CA PHE A 50 -10.60 7.34 -18.72
C PHE A 50 -9.70 6.97 -17.54
N ILE A 51 -9.11 7.96 -16.90
CA ILE A 51 -8.21 7.77 -15.76
C ILE A 51 -8.83 8.48 -14.57
N ALA A 52 -9.06 7.75 -13.48
CA ALA A 52 -9.52 8.30 -12.21
C ALA A 52 -8.36 8.36 -11.22
N PHE A 53 -8.11 9.55 -10.68
CA PHE A 53 -7.18 9.74 -9.58
C PHE A 53 -7.96 9.79 -8.27
N VAL A 54 -7.69 8.84 -7.38
CA VAL A 54 -8.35 8.71 -6.09
C VAL A 54 -7.31 8.94 -5.00
N ASP A 55 -7.61 9.84 -4.07
CA ASP A 55 -6.76 10.13 -2.92
C ASP A 55 -7.58 10.13 -1.62
N PHE A 56 -6.93 9.76 -0.51
CA PHE A 56 -7.56 9.71 0.80
C PHE A 56 -7.22 10.96 1.62
N ARG A 57 -8.25 11.66 2.10
CA ARG A 57 -8.04 12.75 3.06
C ARG A 57 -7.51 12.19 4.37
N ALA A 58 -6.30 12.61 4.77
CA ALA A 58 -5.66 12.21 6.02
C ALA A 58 -5.63 10.68 6.22
N ALA A 59 -5.02 9.96 5.27
CA ALA A 59 -5.05 8.49 5.19
C ALA A 59 -4.59 7.75 6.46
N PHE A 60 -3.65 8.32 7.22
CA PHE A 60 -3.15 7.70 8.45
C PHE A 60 -4.06 7.97 9.66
N ASP A 61 -4.67 9.15 9.72
CA ASP A 61 -5.57 9.55 10.82
C ASP A 61 -6.97 8.94 10.66
N SER A 62 -7.39 8.67 9.42
CA SER A 62 -8.72 8.13 9.10
C SER A 62 -8.81 6.59 9.10
N VAL A 63 -7.71 5.88 9.38
CA VAL A 63 -7.68 4.42 9.31
C VAL A 63 -8.48 3.78 10.46
N ASP A 64 -9.40 2.87 10.14
CA ASP A 64 -10.05 2.05 11.19
C ASP A 64 -9.03 1.08 11.79
N ARG A 65 -8.58 1.40 13.02
CA ARG A 65 -7.59 0.60 13.75
C ARG A 65 -8.11 -0.82 14.04
N LYS A 66 -9.40 -1.04 14.29
CA LYS A 66 -9.95 -2.38 14.54
C LYS A 66 -9.83 -3.24 13.29
N ALA A 67 -10.24 -2.69 12.14
CA ALA A 67 -10.12 -3.36 10.85
C ALA A 67 -8.65 -3.63 10.49
N LEU A 68 -7.75 -2.66 10.73
CA LEU A 68 -6.32 -2.81 10.51
C LEU A 68 -5.74 -4.00 11.29
N TRP A 69 -6.08 -4.15 12.58
CA TRP A 69 -5.59 -5.27 13.38
C TRP A 69 -6.12 -6.62 12.91
N GLN A 70 -7.36 -6.68 12.42
CA GLN A 70 -7.94 -7.90 11.85
C GLN A 70 -7.19 -8.29 10.56
N ILE A 71 -6.94 -7.35 9.67
CA ILE A 71 -6.23 -7.59 8.41
C ILE A 71 -4.78 -8.03 8.68
N LEU A 72 -4.07 -7.39 9.61
CA LEU A 72 -2.71 -7.79 9.98
C LEU A 72 -2.65 -9.22 10.54
N ARG A 73 -3.69 -9.63 11.29
CA ARG A 73 -3.79 -11.03 11.78
C ARG A 73 -4.05 -12.00 10.62
N LEU A 74 -4.99 -11.69 9.73
CA LEU A 74 -5.34 -12.54 8.59
C LEU A 74 -4.18 -12.70 7.59
N THR A 75 -3.35 -11.68 7.46
CA THR A 75 -2.15 -11.69 6.59
C THR A 75 -0.98 -12.50 7.18
N GLY A 76 -1.12 -13.05 8.39
CA GLY A 76 -0.14 -13.92 9.02
C GLY A 76 0.91 -13.20 9.86
N LEU A 77 0.66 -11.95 10.28
CA LEU A 77 1.53 -11.29 11.24
C LEU A 77 1.49 -12.01 12.60
N PRO A 78 2.64 -12.42 13.15
CA PRO A 78 2.66 -13.08 14.46
C PRO A 78 2.02 -12.22 15.55
N GLU A 79 1.25 -12.84 16.44
CA GLU A 79 0.53 -12.14 17.52
C GLU A 79 1.47 -11.30 18.42
N LYS A 80 2.71 -11.74 18.62
CA LYS A 80 3.73 -10.95 19.33
C LYS A 80 4.02 -9.62 18.62
N CYS A 81 4.15 -9.63 17.29
CA CYS A 81 4.37 -8.41 16.50
C CYS A 81 3.12 -7.52 16.51
N SER A 82 1.92 -8.11 16.38
CA SER A 82 0.64 -7.39 16.45
C SER A 82 0.47 -6.66 17.79
N ARG A 83 0.77 -7.32 18.92
CA ARG A 83 0.73 -6.68 20.25
C ARG A 83 1.70 -5.50 20.37
N LEU A 84 2.92 -5.64 19.85
CA LEU A 84 3.90 -4.55 19.89
C LEU A 84 3.47 -3.37 19.01
N LEU A 85 2.92 -3.62 17.82
CA LEU A 85 2.36 -2.56 16.98
C LEU A 85 1.20 -1.85 17.68
N LYS A 86 0.30 -2.58 18.32
CA LYS A 86 -0.80 -2.00 19.11
C LYS A 86 -0.27 -1.12 20.25
N ALA A 87 0.77 -1.57 20.95
CA ALA A 87 1.40 -0.78 22.02
C ALA A 87 2.03 0.51 21.50
N LEU A 88 2.66 0.49 20.32
CA LEU A 88 3.22 1.69 19.68
C LEU A 88 2.15 2.72 19.28
N HIS A 89 0.91 2.27 19.07
CA HIS A 89 -0.22 3.11 18.74
C HIS A 89 -1.16 3.34 19.93
N HIS A 90 -0.73 2.97 21.14
CA HIS A 90 -1.50 3.22 22.35
C HIS A 90 -1.31 4.69 22.75
N GLY A 91 -2.41 5.44 22.85
CA GLY A 91 -2.37 6.87 23.21
C GLY A 91 -2.05 7.82 22.05
N THR A 92 -1.92 7.31 20.82
CA THR A 92 -1.96 8.15 19.62
C THR A 92 -3.42 8.26 19.15
N MET A 93 -3.87 9.49 18.88
CA MET A 93 -5.22 9.75 18.36
C MET A 93 -5.46 8.99 17.04
#